data_AF-A0A7J8AZW7-F1
#
_entry.id   AF-A0A7J8AZW7-F1
#
_cell.length_a   1.000
_cell.length_b   1.000
_cell.length_c   1.000
_cell.angle_alpha   90.00
_cell.angle_beta   90.00
_cell.angle_gamma   90.00
#
_symmetry.space_group_name_H-M   'P 1'
#
loop_
_entity.id
_entity.type
_entity.pdbx_description
1 polymer ?
#
loop_
_entity_poly.entity_id
_entity_poly.type
_entity_poly.pdbx_seq_one_letter_code
_entity_poly.pdbx_strand_id
1 'polypeptide(L)'
;MKGIKKSLAEEYLFLDFSHQIEGCIFPLHTSVTLFLLSYCDCKIFKVYLVLKRESTDVSQWTRLCELTIPLAIENFLKESSEQHPSIPAEILQLEKKLSEPVRVHNDDKLRRQKLRQQKAARVGPSGFKEKTKTKSKAQRQETSDASDPLSKSLELEVAFSKLTVQEEPAAPTREPAHIRKAKASDLPPLEHVFAEGLYFTLTDIVLLPCVHHFLLIICKKLSERLTEFPLLAAWYQRIQEVPRVKTAASQCGIQFCPLPELLTTSNEQHTGLNEDPGGEEQNDPSFIGGPRPTMTKLMEKGIEVMFSPHPCPTWTIDWNSLPAAVSPKEGKMSSDRALRKQQQLNNLVYVVTNQAKPGDRIVDFCSGGGHLGIMLAHMLPLCQVTLIENKELSLIRAKKRSDELGLSNIWFIQANMEYFTGMFNIGVALHACGVATDMVIEHCIQTRAAFVTCPCCYGFIQNTSKFNFPKSEQFKKTLSYKEHMILCRFADQTAVQLPPQRRLIGKQCMCLVDLDRARAAEERGYSVQVISMEPESCSPKNNMIVGVPI
;
A
#
# COMPACT_ATOMS: atom_id res chain seq x y z
N MET A 1 25.27 31.94 -26.87
CA MET A 1 24.67 30.61 -26.58
C MET A 1 25.71 29.75 -25.88
N LYS A 2 25.64 29.62 -24.55
CA LYS A 2 26.45 28.66 -23.78
C LYS A 2 25.50 27.56 -23.33
N GLY A 3 25.77 26.34 -23.78
CA GLY A 3 24.98 25.15 -23.48
C GLY A 3 24.92 24.91 -21.97
N ILE A 4 23.70 24.85 -21.44
CA ILE A 4 23.41 24.40 -20.09
C ILE A 4 23.77 22.92 -20.02
N LYS A 5 24.85 22.58 -19.32
CA LYS A 5 25.11 21.21 -18.87
C LYS A 5 23.94 20.81 -17.97
N LYS A 6 23.03 19.95 -18.46
CA LYS A 6 22.12 19.18 -17.59
C LYS A 6 23.00 18.46 -16.57
N SER A 7 22.89 18.79 -15.29
CA SER A 7 23.43 17.92 -14.23
C SER A 7 22.68 16.60 -14.34
N LEU A 8 23.40 15.51 -14.61
CA LEU A 8 22.88 14.15 -14.45
C LEU A 8 22.33 14.07 -13.02
N ALA A 9 21.06 13.67 -12.87
CA ALA A 9 20.51 13.41 -11.56
C ALA A 9 21.35 12.31 -10.92
N GLU A 10 21.94 12.57 -9.76
CA GLU A 10 22.64 11.52 -9.00
C GLU A 10 21.59 10.50 -8.56
N GLU A 11 21.75 9.25 -9.00
CA GLU A 11 20.86 8.16 -8.63
C GLU A 11 21.37 7.53 -7.32
N TYR A 12 20.48 7.48 -6.33
CA TYR A 12 20.77 6.95 -5.00
C TYR A 12 20.18 5.56 -4.82
N LEU A 13 20.94 4.65 -4.21
CA LEU A 13 20.47 3.31 -3.88
C LEU A 13 20.67 3.03 -2.40
N PHE A 14 19.57 2.74 -1.71
CA PHE A 14 19.56 2.35 -0.30
C PHE A 14 19.45 0.84 -0.21
N LEU A 15 20.40 0.21 0.47
CA LEU A 15 20.56 -1.22 0.50
C LEU A 15 20.62 -1.71 1.95
N ASP A 16 19.75 -2.65 2.30
CA ASP A 16 19.73 -3.26 3.63
C ASP A 16 21.03 -4.05 3.88
N PHE A 17 21.49 -4.06 5.13
CA PHE A 17 22.69 -4.76 5.55
C PHE A 17 22.53 -5.27 7.00
N SER A 18 22.93 -6.51 7.31
CA SER A 18 22.88 -7.06 8.68
C SER A 18 24.25 -7.52 9.20
N HIS A 19 24.48 -7.32 10.50
CA HIS A 19 25.65 -7.86 11.21
C HIS A 19 25.27 -9.18 11.88
N GLN A 20 26.00 -10.25 11.58
CA GLN A 20 26.12 -11.40 12.48
C GLN A 20 27.56 -11.55 12.97
N ILE A 21 27.74 -12.32 14.04
CA ILE A 21 28.92 -12.37 14.92
C ILE A 21 30.25 -12.63 14.18
N GLU A 22 30.21 -13.11 12.93
CA GLU A 22 31.40 -13.43 12.13
C GLU A 22 31.48 -12.68 10.77
N GLY A 23 30.70 -11.61 10.57
CA GLY A 23 30.87 -10.77 9.39
C GLY A 23 29.65 -10.00 8.92
N CYS A 24 29.89 -9.20 7.88
CA CYS A 24 28.90 -8.42 7.18
C CYS A 24 28.10 -9.32 6.22
N ILE A 25 26.81 -9.57 6.47
CA ILE A 25 25.93 -10.31 5.55
C ILE A 25 24.95 -9.34 4.89
N PHE A 26 24.94 -9.32 3.55
CA PHE A 26 23.91 -8.62 2.79
C PHE A 26 22.68 -9.52 2.63
N PRO A 27 21.47 -9.05 2.95
CA PRO A 27 20.23 -9.71 2.55
C PRO A 27 20.23 -10.01 1.06
N LEU A 28 19.60 -11.12 0.65
CA LEU A 28 19.63 -11.58 -0.73
C LEU A 28 19.15 -10.51 -1.72
N HIS A 29 18.13 -9.74 -1.37
CA HIS A 29 17.66 -8.58 -2.15
C HIS A 29 18.77 -7.54 -2.38
N THR A 30 19.56 -7.22 -1.35
CA THR A 30 20.69 -6.28 -1.45
C THR A 30 21.78 -6.82 -2.38
N SER A 31 22.14 -8.09 -2.21
CA SER A 31 23.15 -8.76 -3.04
C SER A 31 22.74 -8.81 -4.50
N VAL A 32 21.49 -9.16 -4.79
CA VAL A 32 20.97 -9.21 -6.16
C VAL A 32 20.87 -7.80 -6.75
N THR A 33 20.48 -6.80 -5.96
CA THR A 33 20.43 -5.41 -6.44
C THR A 33 21.84 -4.90 -6.81
N LEU A 34 22.84 -5.12 -5.95
CA LEU A 34 24.25 -4.79 -6.25
C LEU A 34 24.77 -5.52 -7.48
N PHE A 35 24.43 -6.80 -7.63
CA PHE A 35 24.78 -7.58 -8.80
C PHE A 35 24.14 -6.99 -10.06
N LEU A 36 22.84 -6.70 -10.06
CA LEU A 36 22.14 -6.13 -11.22
C LEU A 36 22.70 -4.76 -11.61
N LEU A 37 23.07 -3.92 -10.63
CA LEU A 37 23.73 -2.64 -10.88
C LEU A 37 25.03 -2.79 -11.68
N SER A 38 25.79 -3.87 -11.45
CA SER A 38 27.05 -4.11 -12.16
C SER A 38 26.87 -4.34 -13.67
N TYR A 39 25.64 -4.62 -14.12
CA TYR A 39 25.27 -4.78 -15.53
C TYR A 39 24.48 -3.58 -16.09
N CYS A 40 24.30 -2.51 -15.33
CA CYS A 40 23.68 -1.27 -15.81
C CYS A 40 24.73 -0.33 -16.41
N ASP A 41 24.42 0.37 -17.50
CA ASP A 41 25.28 1.40 -18.13
C ASP A 41 25.48 2.67 -17.26
N CYS A 42 24.85 2.72 -16.08
CA CYS A 42 24.98 3.81 -15.14
C CYS A 42 26.34 3.74 -14.42
N LYS A 43 27.13 4.80 -14.57
CA LYS A 43 28.55 4.82 -14.13
C LYS A 43 28.76 5.34 -12.70
N ILE A 44 27.75 5.95 -12.08
CA ILE A 44 27.87 6.57 -10.76
C ILE A 44 26.59 6.32 -9.97
N PHE A 45 26.69 5.50 -8.92
CA PHE A 45 25.65 5.32 -7.91
C PHE A 45 26.22 5.74 -6.56
N LYS A 46 25.42 6.49 -5.78
CA LYS A 46 25.70 6.67 -4.35
C LYS A 46 24.92 5.59 -3.59
N VAL A 47 25.65 4.59 -3.12
CA VAL A 47 25.09 3.45 -2.37
C VAL A 47 25.15 3.76 -0.88
N TYR A 48 24.01 3.70 -0.21
CA TYR A 48 23.90 3.81 1.24
C TYR A 48 23.53 2.45 1.82
N LEU A 49 24.45 1.87 2.61
CA LEU A 49 24.19 0.65 3.36
C LEU A 49 23.43 1.01 4.64
N VAL A 50 22.23 0.46 4.80
CA VAL A 50 21.35 0.74 5.92
C VAL A 50 21.43 -0.44 6.89
N LEU A 51 21.93 -0.19 8.11
CA LEU A 51 22.06 -1.22 9.13
C LEU A 51 20.67 -1.65 9.63
N LYS A 52 20.31 -2.89 9.31
CA LYS A 52 19.12 -3.56 9.80
C LYS A 52 19.38 -4.03 11.23
N ARG A 53 19.04 -3.23 12.23
CA ARG A 53 18.80 -3.77 13.57
C ARG A 53 17.60 -4.70 13.46
N GLU A 54 17.67 -5.88 14.08
CA GLU A 54 16.58 -6.86 14.10
C GLU A 54 15.25 -6.16 14.40
N SER A 55 14.50 -5.87 13.34
CA SER A 55 13.18 -5.28 13.43
C SER A 55 12.20 -6.34 13.00
N THR A 56 11.13 -6.47 13.78
CA THR A 56 9.99 -7.33 13.53
C THR A 56 9.13 -6.89 12.34
N ASP A 57 9.60 -5.91 11.55
CA ASP A 57 8.81 -5.16 10.56
C ASP A 57 9.24 -5.41 9.11
N VAL A 58 9.88 -6.55 8.83
CA VAL A 58 9.85 -7.10 7.47
C VAL A 58 8.44 -7.63 7.24
N SER A 59 7.78 -7.24 6.13
CA SER A 59 6.45 -7.79 5.82
C SER A 59 6.52 -9.32 5.94
N GLN A 60 5.53 -9.95 6.59
CA GLN A 60 5.54 -11.41 6.76
C GLN A 60 5.77 -12.13 5.42
N TRP A 61 5.31 -11.52 4.33
CA TRP A 61 5.52 -11.96 2.96
C TRP A 61 6.99 -11.88 2.50
N THR A 62 7.65 -10.75 2.70
CA THR A 62 9.07 -10.56 2.37
C THR A 62 9.96 -11.51 3.20
N ARG A 63 9.65 -11.68 4.49
CA ARG A 63 10.37 -12.64 5.35
C ARG A 63 10.19 -14.07 4.86
N LEU A 64 8.96 -14.44 4.48
CA LEU A 64 8.66 -15.75 3.92
C LEU A 64 9.46 -16.00 2.64
N CYS A 65 9.48 -15.05 1.69
CA CYS A 65 10.12 -15.25 0.40
C CYS A 65 11.65 -15.19 0.43
N GLU A 66 12.23 -14.31 1.26
CA GLU A 66 13.68 -14.07 1.24
C GLU A 66 14.47 -14.89 2.26
N LEU A 67 13.82 -15.41 3.30
CA LEU A 67 14.49 -16.13 4.39
C LEU A 67 13.89 -17.51 4.60
N THR A 68 12.59 -17.58 4.88
CA THR A 68 11.98 -18.84 5.34
C THR A 68 11.90 -19.87 4.22
N ILE A 69 11.44 -19.51 3.01
CA ILE A 69 11.37 -20.42 1.86
C ILE A 69 12.77 -20.91 1.45
N PRO A 70 13.79 -20.05 1.24
CA PRO A 70 15.14 -20.51 0.92
C PRO A 70 15.69 -21.51 1.96
N LEU A 71 15.53 -21.22 3.25
CA LEU A 71 15.99 -22.10 4.32
C LEU A 71 15.23 -23.44 4.35
N ALA A 72 13.90 -23.39 4.18
CA ALA A 72 13.05 -24.57 4.14
C ALA A 72 13.37 -25.46 2.95
N ILE A 73 13.63 -24.87 1.77
CA ILE A 73 14.08 -25.61 0.59
C ILE A 73 15.47 -26.18 0.79
N GLU A 74 16.41 -25.45 1.39
CA GLU A 74 17.74 -25.98 1.68
C GLU A 74 17.68 -27.22 2.58
N ASN A 75 16.85 -27.19 3.62
CA ASN A 75 16.63 -28.35 4.50
C ASN A 75 15.95 -29.50 3.74
N PHE A 76 14.93 -29.21 2.94
CA PHE A 76 14.27 -30.20 2.08
C PHE A 76 15.24 -30.87 1.10
N LEU A 77 16.17 -30.11 0.52
CA LEU A 77 17.21 -30.62 -0.37
C LEU A 77 18.14 -31.59 0.37
N LYS A 78 18.54 -31.26 1.62
CA LYS A 78 19.38 -32.12 2.46
C LYS A 78 18.65 -33.41 2.87
N GLU A 79 17.38 -33.32 3.25
CA GLU A 79 16.54 -34.46 3.64
C GLU A 79 16.15 -35.34 2.45
N SER A 80 16.22 -34.81 1.23
CA SER A 80 15.84 -35.57 0.03
C SER A 80 16.71 -36.79 -0.25
N SER A 81 17.81 -37.04 0.47
CA SER A 81 18.54 -38.32 0.42
C SER A 81 17.77 -39.49 1.06
N GLU A 82 16.76 -39.21 1.88
CA GLU A 82 15.85 -40.19 2.51
C GLU A 82 14.74 -40.65 1.54
N GLN A 83 14.12 -41.82 1.80
CA GLN A 83 13.15 -42.45 0.89
C GLN A 83 11.84 -41.65 0.70
N HIS A 84 11.47 -40.74 1.62
CA HIS A 84 10.25 -39.92 1.54
C HIS A 84 10.42 -38.53 2.19
N PRO A 85 10.91 -37.51 1.47
CA PRO A 85 11.04 -36.17 2.04
C PRO A 85 9.67 -35.51 2.26
N SER A 86 9.48 -34.90 3.43
CA SER A 86 8.25 -34.18 3.76
C SER A 86 8.18 -32.84 3.02
N ILE A 87 6.99 -32.42 2.58
CA ILE A 87 6.84 -31.15 1.87
C ILE A 87 6.96 -29.99 2.86
N PRO A 88 7.79 -28.96 2.59
CA PRO A 88 7.90 -27.80 3.45
C PRO A 88 6.58 -27.03 3.56
N ALA A 89 6.19 -26.68 4.79
CA ALA A 89 4.97 -25.93 5.07
C ALA A 89 4.98 -24.53 4.41
N GLU A 90 6.16 -23.96 4.21
CA GLU A 90 6.38 -22.68 3.56
C GLU A 90 5.99 -22.72 2.08
N ILE A 91 6.15 -23.86 1.40
CA ILE A 91 5.72 -24.02 0.01
C ILE A 91 4.20 -24.16 -0.08
N LEU A 92 3.58 -24.85 0.88
CA LEU A 92 2.12 -24.86 1.00
C LEU A 92 1.57 -23.45 1.28
N GLN A 93 2.28 -22.66 2.08
CA GLN A 93 1.93 -21.27 2.33
C GLN A 93 2.08 -20.39 1.07
N LEU A 94 3.10 -20.62 0.25
CA LEU A 94 3.28 -19.94 -1.04
C LEU A 94 2.15 -20.28 -2.02
N GLU A 95 1.81 -21.56 -2.17
CA GLU A 95 0.68 -22.02 -3.02
C GLU A 95 -0.64 -21.38 -2.56
N LYS A 96 -0.92 -21.42 -1.25
CA LYS A 96 -2.09 -20.76 -0.66
C LYS A 96 -2.12 -19.26 -0.96
N LYS A 97 -0.98 -18.57 -0.87
CA LYS A 97 -0.93 -17.14 -1.20
C LYS A 97 -1.25 -16.89 -2.67
N LEU A 98 -0.72 -17.69 -3.60
CA LEU A 98 -0.99 -17.53 -5.03
C LEU A 98 -2.49 -17.67 -5.37
N SER A 99 -3.27 -18.37 -4.53
CA SER A 99 -4.73 -18.50 -4.64
C SER A 99 -5.51 -17.26 -4.18
N GLU A 100 -4.88 -16.35 -3.42
CA GLU A 100 -5.55 -15.18 -2.88
C GLU A 100 -5.80 -14.12 -3.98
N PRO A 101 -6.87 -13.32 -3.88
CA PRO A 101 -7.16 -12.30 -4.88
C PRO A 101 -6.17 -11.13 -4.80
N VAL A 102 -5.63 -10.73 -5.95
CA VAL A 102 -4.69 -9.61 -6.07
C VAL A 102 -5.39 -8.27 -5.83
N ARG A 103 -4.72 -7.34 -5.14
CA ARG A 103 -5.15 -5.95 -4.97
C ARG A 103 -4.09 -4.99 -5.51
N VAL A 104 -4.47 -4.13 -6.45
CA VAL A 104 -3.59 -3.12 -7.05
C VAL A 104 -4.25 -1.74 -7.07
N HIS A 105 -3.47 -0.67 -7.24
CA HIS A 105 -3.97 0.70 -7.23
C HIS A 105 -5.09 0.98 -8.26
N ASN A 106 -5.14 0.21 -9.36
CA ASN A 106 -6.15 0.30 -10.43
C ASN A 106 -7.10 -0.91 -10.46
N ASP A 107 -7.26 -1.61 -9.35
CA ASP A 107 -7.98 -2.89 -9.24
C ASP A 107 -9.39 -2.86 -9.87
N ASP A 108 -10.22 -1.87 -9.53
CA ASP A 108 -11.57 -1.73 -10.08
C ASP A 108 -11.57 -1.58 -11.63
N LYS A 109 -10.61 -0.82 -12.17
CA LYS A 109 -10.46 -0.63 -13.62
C LYS A 109 -10.11 -1.95 -14.32
N LEU A 110 -9.15 -2.70 -13.77
CA LEU A 110 -8.68 -3.97 -14.33
C LEU A 110 -9.74 -5.08 -14.22
N ARG A 111 -10.44 -5.18 -13.08
CA ARG A 111 -11.52 -6.16 -12.91
C ARG A 111 -12.70 -5.89 -13.85
N ARG A 112 -13.01 -4.62 -14.13
CA ARG A 112 -13.99 -4.25 -15.16
C ARG A 112 -13.55 -4.63 -16.57
N GLN A 113 -12.26 -4.55 -16.86
CA GLN A 113 -11.71 -5.01 -18.14
C GLN A 113 -11.74 -6.54 -18.25
N LYS A 114 -11.45 -7.28 -17.17
CA LYS A 114 -11.58 -8.74 -17.11
C LYS A 114 -13.02 -9.17 -17.37
N LEU A 115 -13.98 -8.48 -16.76
CA LEU A 115 -15.40 -8.71 -17.00
C LEU A 115 -15.81 -8.44 -18.46
N ARG A 116 -15.20 -7.46 -19.14
CA ARG A 116 -15.43 -7.20 -20.58
C ARG A 116 -14.94 -8.36 -21.44
N GLN A 117 -13.72 -8.84 -21.21
CA GLN A 117 -13.16 -9.96 -21.96
C GLN A 117 -13.94 -11.25 -21.72
N GLN A 118 -14.32 -11.55 -20.48
CA GLN A 118 -15.14 -12.72 -20.16
C GLN A 118 -16.53 -12.66 -20.84
N LYS A 119 -17.12 -11.46 -20.99
CA LYS A 119 -18.37 -11.28 -21.73
C LYS A 119 -18.18 -11.35 -23.24
N ALA A 120 -17.09 -10.80 -23.77
CA ALA A 120 -16.76 -10.89 -25.19
C ALA A 120 -16.46 -12.35 -25.60
N ALA A 121 -15.75 -13.12 -24.77
CA ALA A 121 -15.49 -14.54 -24.99
C ALA A 121 -16.76 -15.41 -24.94
N ARG A 122 -17.77 -15.00 -24.16
CA ARG A 122 -19.11 -15.65 -24.13
C ARG A 122 -19.98 -15.33 -25.34
N VAL A 123 -19.68 -14.25 -26.07
CA VAL A 123 -20.35 -13.87 -27.31
C VAL A 123 -19.41 -14.21 -28.47
N GLY A 124 -19.32 -15.50 -28.80
CA GLY A 124 -18.47 -15.97 -29.92
C GLY A 124 -18.82 -15.32 -31.28
N PRO A 125 -17.99 -15.51 -32.33
CA PRO A 125 -18.12 -14.87 -33.63
C PRO A 125 -19.28 -15.41 -34.50
N SER A 126 -20.42 -15.74 -33.90
CA SER A 126 -21.63 -16.23 -34.59
C SER A 126 -22.83 -15.38 -34.16
N GLY A 127 -22.90 -14.15 -34.64
CA GLY A 127 -23.94 -13.20 -34.23
C GLY A 127 -24.18 -12.00 -35.13
N PHE A 128 -23.74 -12.02 -36.39
CA PHE A 128 -24.19 -11.04 -37.39
C PHE A 128 -24.77 -11.79 -38.59
N LYS A 129 -26.09 -12.04 -38.55
CA LYS A 129 -26.87 -12.31 -39.76
C LYS A 129 -27.24 -10.97 -40.36
N GLU A 130 -26.34 -10.39 -41.17
CA GLU A 130 -26.74 -9.36 -42.12
C GLU A 130 -27.17 -10.05 -43.42
N LYS A 131 -28.43 -9.86 -43.79
CA LYS A 131 -29.02 -10.39 -45.01
C LYS A 131 -28.53 -9.56 -46.20
N THR A 132 -27.67 -10.13 -47.05
CA THR A 132 -27.62 -9.71 -48.45
C THR A 132 -27.27 -10.87 -49.36
N LYS A 133 -28.09 -11.03 -50.40
CA LYS A 133 -28.15 -12.18 -51.30
C LYS A 133 -27.05 -12.15 -52.38
N THR A 134 -26.67 -13.36 -52.78
CA THR A 134 -26.42 -13.87 -54.15
C THR A 134 -25.02 -13.87 -54.80
N LYS A 135 -24.62 -15.12 -55.14
CA LYS A 135 -23.90 -15.65 -56.33
C LYS A 135 -22.38 -15.94 -56.27
N SER A 136 -22.09 -17.16 -55.83
CA SER A 136 -21.26 -18.22 -56.46
C SER A 136 -20.17 -17.88 -57.49
N LYS A 137 -18.90 -18.25 -57.24
CA LYS A 137 -18.22 -19.45 -57.82
C LYS A 137 -16.71 -19.55 -57.44
N ALA A 138 -16.29 -20.79 -57.21
CA ALA A 138 -14.97 -21.42 -57.48
C ALA A 138 -13.73 -21.17 -56.58
N GLN A 139 -13.44 -22.22 -55.78
CA GLN A 139 -12.14 -22.85 -55.46
C GLN A 139 -10.82 -22.15 -55.82
N ARG A 140 -9.94 -21.99 -54.81
CA ARG A 140 -8.61 -22.62 -54.77
C ARG A 140 -8.09 -22.73 -53.31
N GLN A 141 -7.68 -23.94 -52.96
CA GLN A 141 -6.96 -24.34 -51.74
C GLN A 141 -5.53 -23.78 -51.76
N GLU A 142 -5.05 -23.30 -50.60
CA GLU A 142 -3.70 -23.57 -50.10
C GLU A 142 -3.60 -23.17 -48.60
N THR A 143 -3.50 -24.21 -47.76
CA THR A 143 -2.79 -24.34 -46.47
C THR A 143 -2.72 -23.15 -45.51
N SER A 144 -3.49 -23.24 -44.41
CA SER A 144 -3.19 -22.54 -43.15
C SER A 144 -2.88 -23.56 -42.06
N ASP A 145 -1.59 -23.85 -41.86
CA ASP A 145 -1.09 -24.38 -40.60
C ASP A 145 -0.89 -23.21 -39.64
N ALA A 146 -1.70 -23.15 -38.59
CA ALA A 146 -1.38 -22.55 -37.28
C ALA A 146 -2.59 -22.75 -36.36
N SER A 147 -2.63 -23.89 -35.67
CA SER A 147 -3.43 -24.07 -34.47
C SER A 147 -2.85 -23.20 -33.36
N ASP A 148 -3.47 -22.05 -33.08
CA ASP A 148 -3.02 -21.11 -32.04
C ASP A 148 -3.47 -21.61 -30.64
N PRO A 149 -2.57 -21.94 -29.71
CA PRO A 149 -2.92 -22.33 -28.35
C PRO A 149 -2.98 -21.11 -27.40
N LEU A 150 -3.95 -21.14 -26.48
CA LEU A 150 -4.19 -20.20 -25.38
C LEU A 150 -4.63 -18.77 -25.77
N SER A 151 -5.91 -18.47 -25.54
CA SER A 151 -6.33 -17.09 -25.27
C SER A 151 -5.60 -16.58 -24.01
N LYS A 152 -4.63 -15.67 -24.18
CA LYS A 152 -3.89 -15.08 -23.06
C LYS A 152 -4.85 -14.41 -22.08
N SER A 153 -4.72 -14.70 -20.79
CA SER A 153 -5.53 -14.04 -19.76
C SER A 153 -5.18 -12.54 -19.70
N LEU A 154 -6.18 -11.70 -19.40
CA LEU A 154 -5.97 -10.25 -19.28
C LEU A 154 -4.80 -9.90 -18.38
N GLU A 155 -4.69 -10.61 -17.27
CA GLU A 155 -3.65 -10.42 -16.28
C GLU A 155 -2.26 -10.64 -16.87
N LEU A 156 -2.10 -11.67 -17.72
CA LEU A 156 -0.87 -11.96 -18.43
C LEU A 156 -0.51 -10.83 -19.41
N GLU A 157 -1.49 -10.34 -20.18
CA GLU A 157 -1.30 -9.22 -21.11
C GLU A 157 -0.86 -7.94 -20.38
N VAL A 158 -1.53 -7.62 -19.27
CA VAL A 158 -1.21 -6.45 -18.44
C VAL A 158 0.19 -6.58 -17.83
N ALA A 159 0.52 -7.77 -17.34
CA ALA A 159 1.82 -8.06 -16.75
C ALA A 159 2.97 -7.86 -17.76
N PHE A 160 2.84 -8.42 -18.96
CA PHE A 160 3.86 -8.30 -20.01
C PHE A 160 3.93 -6.90 -20.64
N SER A 161 2.82 -6.16 -20.70
CA SER A 161 2.80 -4.78 -21.23
C SER A 161 3.69 -3.80 -20.46
N LYS A 162 4.04 -4.11 -19.21
CA LYS A 162 4.94 -3.32 -18.37
C LYS A 162 6.41 -3.69 -18.50
N LEU A 163 6.69 -4.84 -19.13
CA LEU A 163 8.05 -5.34 -19.37
C LEU A 163 8.59 -4.91 -20.74
N THR A 164 7.72 -4.47 -21.66
CA THR A 164 8.09 -3.88 -22.95
C THR A 164 8.17 -2.35 -22.86
N VAL A 165 9.25 -1.77 -23.37
CA VAL A 165 9.38 -0.31 -23.52
C VAL A 165 8.61 0.10 -24.79
N GLN A 166 7.37 0.56 -24.64
CA GLN A 166 6.64 1.26 -25.70
C GLN A 166 5.95 2.53 -25.18
N GLU A 167 5.81 3.49 -26.11
CA GLU A 167 5.25 4.82 -25.97
C GLU A 167 3.75 4.83 -25.56
N GLU A 168 3.32 6.00 -25.10
CA GLU A 168 2.07 6.32 -24.41
C GLU A 168 0.78 5.61 -24.91
N PRO A 169 -0.18 5.33 -24.01
CA PRO A 169 -1.44 4.71 -24.40
C PRO A 169 -2.39 5.69 -25.10
N ALA A 170 -3.07 5.18 -26.14
CA ALA A 170 -4.08 5.88 -26.93
C ALA A 170 -5.33 6.32 -26.12
N ALA A 171 -6.03 7.32 -26.69
CA ALA A 171 -7.17 8.04 -26.12
C ALA A 171 -8.32 7.15 -25.59
N PRO A 172 -9.06 7.62 -24.57
CA PRO A 172 -10.11 6.82 -23.92
C PRO A 172 -11.34 6.65 -24.81
N THR A 173 -11.69 5.41 -25.14
CA THR A 173 -12.97 5.05 -25.76
C THR A 173 -14.12 5.14 -24.75
N ARG A 174 -15.25 5.72 -25.18
CA ARG A 174 -16.47 5.89 -24.35
C ARG A 174 -17.08 4.54 -23.97
N GLU A 175 -17.38 4.38 -22.68
CA GLU A 175 -17.81 3.11 -22.08
C GLU A 175 -19.33 2.82 -22.23
N PRO A 176 -19.74 1.54 -22.35
CA PRO A 176 -21.14 1.14 -22.33
C PRO A 176 -21.80 1.33 -20.95
N ALA A 177 -23.06 1.79 -20.93
CA ALA A 177 -23.80 2.19 -19.73
C ALA A 177 -24.04 1.08 -18.68
N HIS A 178 -24.01 -0.20 -19.08
CA HIS A 178 -24.25 -1.33 -18.18
C HIS A 178 -23.00 -1.78 -17.40
N ILE A 179 -21.79 -1.49 -17.89
CA ILE A 179 -20.52 -1.80 -17.20
C ILE A 179 -20.22 -0.79 -16.09
N ARG A 180 -20.71 0.45 -16.22
CA ARG A 180 -20.67 1.46 -15.16
C ARG A 180 -21.55 1.15 -13.95
N LYS A 181 -22.57 0.29 -14.12
CA LYS A 181 -23.58 -0.03 -13.08
C LYS A 181 -23.28 -1.31 -12.28
N ALA A 182 -22.23 -2.06 -12.60
CA ALA A 182 -21.84 -3.25 -11.83
C ALA A 182 -21.29 -2.85 -10.45
N LYS A 183 -21.77 -3.51 -9.38
CA LYS A 183 -21.25 -3.32 -8.01
C LYS A 183 -19.86 -3.94 -7.91
N ALA A 184 -19.00 -3.38 -7.07
CA ALA A 184 -17.62 -3.87 -6.90
C ALA A 184 -17.53 -5.34 -6.41
N SER A 185 -18.56 -5.83 -5.72
CA SER A 185 -18.71 -7.23 -5.30
C SER A 185 -18.91 -8.20 -6.45
N ASP A 186 -19.41 -7.71 -7.58
CA ASP A 186 -19.84 -8.52 -8.73
C ASP A 186 -18.76 -8.55 -9.82
N LEU A 187 -17.62 -7.90 -9.56
CA LEU A 187 -16.47 -7.88 -10.47
C LEU A 187 -15.60 -9.12 -10.24
N PRO A 188 -15.12 -9.78 -11.30
CA PRO A 188 -14.27 -10.96 -11.17
C PRO A 188 -12.96 -10.58 -10.47
N PRO A 189 -12.43 -11.42 -9.55
CA PRO A 189 -11.16 -11.15 -8.88
C PRO A 189 -10.01 -11.20 -9.89
N LEU A 190 -8.93 -10.48 -9.57
CA LEU A 190 -7.65 -10.58 -10.27
C LEU A 190 -6.84 -11.71 -9.66
N GLU A 191 -6.21 -12.51 -10.51
CA GLU A 191 -5.38 -13.64 -10.12
C GLU A 191 -3.90 -13.26 -10.12
N HIS A 192 -3.09 -13.97 -9.31
CA HIS A 192 -1.64 -13.82 -9.35
C HIS A 192 -1.08 -14.27 -10.69
N VAL A 193 -0.29 -13.39 -11.32
CA VAL A 193 0.59 -13.73 -12.44
C VAL A 193 1.98 -14.06 -11.92
N PHE A 194 2.42 -13.28 -10.94
CA PHE A 194 3.72 -13.29 -10.30
C PHE A 194 3.57 -13.31 -8.77
N ALA A 195 4.66 -13.53 -8.03
CA ALA A 195 4.64 -13.86 -6.61
C ALA A 195 3.89 -12.82 -5.76
N GLU A 196 4.05 -11.53 -6.07
CA GLU A 196 3.42 -10.42 -5.33
C GLU A 196 2.11 -9.90 -5.95
N GLY A 197 1.76 -10.35 -7.16
CA GLY A 197 0.52 -9.96 -7.83
C GLY A 197 0.60 -10.03 -9.35
N LEU A 198 0.29 -8.92 -10.01
CA LEU A 198 0.26 -8.86 -11.47
C LEU A 198 1.63 -8.56 -12.10
N TYR A 199 2.57 -8.00 -11.33
CA TYR A 199 3.81 -7.47 -11.88
C TYR A 199 5.00 -8.31 -11.42
N PHE A 200 5.95 -8.48 -12.33
CA PHE A 200 7.22 -9.15 -12.05
C PHE A 200 8.05 -8.28 -11.11
N THR A 201 8.44 -8.83 -9.96
CA THR A 201 9.25 -8.12 -8.96
C THR A 201 10.51 -8.91 -8.62
N LEU A 202 11.36 -8.36 -7.75
CA LEU A 202 12.57 -9.06 -7.35
C LEU A 202 12.25 -10.37 -6.59
N THR A 203 11.11 -10.42 -5.91
CA THR A 203 10.61 -11.60 -5.22
C THR A 203 10.51 -12.80 -6.16
N ASP A 204 10.11 -12.59 -7.42
CA ASP A 204 10.05 -13.68 -8.42
C ASP A 204 11.44 -14.25 -8.74
N ILE A 205 12.46 -13.38 -8.84
CA ILE A 205 13.85 -13.78 -9.07
C ILE A 205 14.42 -14.52 -7.86
N VAL A 206 14.10 -14.06 -6.64
CA VAL A 206 14.53 -14.70 -5.39
C VAL A 206 13.93 -16.09 -5.23
N LEU A 207 12.65 -16.25 -5.54
CA LEU A 207 11.94 -17.53 -5.39
C LEU A 207 12.32 -18.54 -6.49
N LEU A 208 12.68 -18.08 -7.70
CA LEU A 208 12.96 -18.92 -8.85
C LEU A 208 13.91 -20.10 -8.57
N PRO A 209 15.13 -19.92 -8.03
CA PRO A 209 16.01 -21.05 -7.75
C PRO A 209 15.43 -22.02 -6.72
N CYS A 210 14.78 -21.50 -5.67
CA CYS A 210 14.18 -22.30 -4.61
C CYS A 210 13.06 -23.19 -5.16
N VAL A 211 12.13 -22.58 -5.91
CA VAL A 211 11.00 -23.27 -6.52
C VAL A 211 11.46 -24.23 -7.61
N HIS A 212 12.48 -23.86 -8.41
CA HIS A 212 13.07 -24.75 -9.41
C HIS A 212 13.55 -26.06 -8.78
N HIS A 213 14.37 -25.98 -7.74
CA HIS A 213 14.92 -27.14 -7.06
C HIS A 213 13.86 -27.98 -6.35
N PHE A 214 12.86 -27.32 -5.74
CA PHE A 214 11.69 -28.00 -5.20
C PHE A 214 10.95 -28.80 -6.27
N LEU A 215 10.56 -28.16 -7.38
CA LEU A 215 9.82 -28.81 -8.47
C LEU A 215 10.62 -29.94 -9.11
N LEU A 216 11.94 -29.82 -9.24
CA LEU A 216 12.80 -30.91 -9.72
C LEU A 216 12.69 -32.17 -8.87
N ILE A 217 12.67 -32.03 -7.55
CA ILE A 217 12.55 -33.17 -6.64
C ILE A 217 11.13 -33.73 -6.67
N ILE A 218 10.11 -32.87 -6.64
CA ILE A 218 8.71 -33.29 -6.74
C ILE A 218 8.49 -34.08 -8.03
N CYS A 219 8.94 -33.59 -9.18
CA CYS A 219 8.80 -34.31 -10.44
C CYS A 219 9.56 -35.65 -10.47
N LYS A 220 10.71 -35.77 -9.79
CA LYS A 220 11.54 -36.98 -9.81
C LYS A 220 11.13 -38.03 -8.78
N LYS A 221 10.70 -37.62 -7.59
CA LYS A 221 10.50 -38.51 -6.43
C LYS A 221 9.06 -38.58 -5.95
N LEU A 222 8.25 -37.55 -6.21
CA LEU A 222 6.89 -37.40 -5.68
C LEU A 222 5.94 -36.89 -6.77
N SER A 223 6.00 -37.48 -7.97
CA SER A 223 5.29 -36.98 -9.16
C SER A 223 3.78 -36.88 -8.95
N GLU A 224 3.21 -37.77 -8.14
CA GLU A 224 1.78 -37.77 -7.77
C GLU A 224 1.38 -36.49 -7.00
N ARG A 225 2.28 -35.96 -6.18
CA ARG A 225 2.06 -34.75 -5.37
C ARG A 225 2.20 -33.44 -6.16
N LEU A 226 2.66 -33.49 -7.41
CA LEU A 226 2.71 -32.30 -8.26
C LEU A 226 1.31 -31.68 -8.48
N THR A 227 0.27 -32.52 -8.43
CA THR A 227 -1.14 -32.10 -8.54
C THR A 227 -1.58 -31.15 -7.42
N GLU A 228 -0.84 -31.08 -6.31
CA GLU A 228 -1.14 -30.18 -5.19
C GLU A 228 -0.60 -28.76 -5.39
N PHE A 229 0.25 -28.53 -6.40
CA PHE A 229 0.90 -27.24 -6.66
C PHE A 229 0.57 -26.64 -8.04
N PRO A 230 -0.71 -26.58 -8.45
CA PRO A 230 -1.08 -26.11 -9.78
C PRO A 230 -0.71 -24.63 -10.00
N LEU A 231 -0.80 -23.77 -8.98
CA LEU A 231 -0.52 -22.34 -9.11
C LEU A 231 0.97 -22.06 -9.13
N LEU A 232 1.76 -22.77 -8.32
CA LEU A 232 3.22 -22.70 -8.35
C LEU A 232 3.79 -23.24 -9.67
N ALA A 233 3.23 -24.33 -10.20
CA ALA A 233 3.58 -24.85 -11.52
C ALA A 233 3.27 -23.83 -12.63
N ALA A 234 2.09 -23.21 -12.60
CA ALA A 234 1.71 -22.16 -13.56
C ALA A 234 2.57 -20.90 -13.41
N TRP A 235 2.93 -20.50 -12.19
CA TRP A 235 3.88 -19.41 -11.93
C TRP A 235 5.26 -19.73 -12.53
N TYR A 236 5.76 -20.95 -12.31
CA TYR A 236 7.07 -21.39 -12.82
C TYR A 236 7.11 -21.45 -14.35
N GLN A 237 6.00 -21.80 -15.01
CA GLN A 237 5.87 -21.68 -16.47
C GLN A 237 5.87 -20.23 -16.93
N ARG A 238 5.11 -19.35 -16.27
CA ARG A 238 5.02 -17.92 -16.62
C ARG A 238 6.35 -17.18 -16.47
N ILE A 239 7.14 -17.49 -15.45
CA ILE A 239 8.48 -16.89 -15.27
C ILE A 239 9.39 -17.21 -16.47
N GLN A 240 9.25 -18.38 -17.08
CA GLN A 240 10.04 -18.75 -18.25
C GLN A 240 9.68 -17.90 -19.48
N GLU A 241 8.50 -17.29 -19.52
CA GLU A 241 8.08 -16.37 -20.59
C GLU A 241 8.62 -14.94 -20.39
N VAL A 242 9.14 -14.62 -19.20
CA VAL A 242 9.71 -13.29 -18.91
C VAL A 242 11.00 -13.08 -19.71
N PRO A 243 11.11 -11.97 -20.47
CA PRO A 243 12.31 -11.68 -21.25
C PRO A 243 13.59 -11.75 -20.40
N ARG A 244 14.65 -12.34 -20.96
CA ARG A 244 15.97 -12.53 -20.33
C ARG A 244 16.03 -13.48 -19.14
N VAL A 245 14.91 -13.89 -18.53
CA VAL A 245 14.94 -14.82 -17.39
C VAL A 245 15.47 -16.20 -17.79
N LYS A 246 15.01 -16.75 -18.93
CA LYS A 246 15.57 -18.01 -19.47
C LYS A 246 17.08 -17.95 -19.67
N THR A 247 17.57 -16.86 -20.25
CA THR A 247 19.00 -16.66 -20.49
C THR A 247 19.78 -16.55 -19.19
N ALA A 248 19.29 -15.76 -18.22
CA ALA A 248 19.92 -15.59 -16.92
C ALA A 248 19.95 -16.89 -16.11
N ALA A 249 18.83 -17.61 -16.06
CA ALA A 249 18.73 -18.91 -15.40
C ALA A 249 19.74 -19.90 -15.97
N SER A 250 19.86 -20.00 -17.30
CA SER A 250 20.84 -20.88 -17.95
C SER A 250 22.28 -20.49 -17.61
N GLN A 251 22.61 -19.20 -17.50
CA GLN A 251 23.94 -18.74 -17.09
C GLN A 251 24.23 -19.07 -15.63
N CYS A 252 23.20 -19.12 -14.78
CA CYS A 252 23.28 -19.54 -13.38
C CYS A 252 23.18 -21.06 -13.18
N GLY A 253 23.23 -21.86 -14.25
CA GLY A 253 23.16 -23.33 -14.16
C GLY A 253 21.76 -23.90 -13.90
N ILE A 254 20.71 -23.08 -13.98
CA ILE A 254 19.31 -23.51 -13.87
C ILE A 254 18.83 -23.93 -15.25
N GLN A 255 18.61 -25.23 -15.44
CA GLN A 255 18.01 -25.78 -16.65
C GLN A 255 16.54 -26.09 -16.40
N PHE A 256 15.65 -25.28 -16.97
CA PHE A 256 14.21 -25.48 -16.84
C PHE A 256 13.79 -26.87 -17.36
N CYS A 257 13.19 -27.67 -16.49
CA CYS A 257 12.58 -28.94 -16.89
C CYS A 257 11.15 -28.72 -17.40
N PRO A 258 10.72 -29.46 -18.44
CA PRO A 258 9.32 -29.52 -18.81
C PRO A 258 8.53 -30.16 -17.66
N LEU A 259 7.58 -29.41 -17.11
CA LEU A 259 6.61 -29.96 -16.17
C LEU A 259 5.64 -30.85 -16.98
N PRO A 260 5.24 -32.03 -16.47
CA PRO A 260 4.15 -32.80 -17.06
C PRO A 260 2.95 -31.90 -17.30
N GLU A 261 2.28 -32.02 -18.46
CA GLU A 261 1.03 -31.32 -18.73
C GLU A 261 0.02 -31.71 -17.66
N LEU A 262 -0.11 -30.88 -16.62
CA LEU A 262 -1.19 -31.00 -15.66
C LEU A 262 -2.46 -30.79 -16.48
N LEU A 263 -3.29 -31.83 -16.58
CA LEU A 263 -4.64 -31.71 -17.07
C LEU A 263 -5.29 -30.58 -16.29
N THR A 264 -5.50 -29.44 -16.94
CA THR A 264 -6.34 -28.36 -16.42
C THR A 264 -7.74 -28.93 -16.28
N THR A 265 -8.03 -29.53 -15.13
CA THR A 265 -9.38 -29.90 -14.76
C THR A 265 -10.12 -28.60 -14.51
N SER A 266 -11.14 -28.41 -15.33
CA SER A 266 -12.20 -27.43 -15.13
C SER A 266 -12.63 -27.39 -13.68
N ASN A 267 -12.70 -26.17 -13.12
CA ASN A 267 -13.34 -25.83 -11.84
C ASN A 267 -14.43 -26.82 -11.40
N GLU A 268 -14.06 -27.82 -10.62
CA GLU A 268 -14.97 -28.50 -9.72
C GLU A 268 -14.68 -27.99 -8.31
N GLN A 269 -15.73 -27.44 -7.71
CA GLN A 269 -15.73 -26.92 -6.36
C GLN A 269 -15.39 -28.07 -5.41
N HIS A 270 -14.15 -28.11 -4.93
CA HIS A 270 -13.81 -28.95 -3.78
C HIS A 270 -14.48 -28.36 -2.54
N THR A 271 -15.52 -29.06 -2.08
CA THR A 271 -16.15 -28.93 -0.77
C THR A 271 -15.07 -28.99 0.32
N GLY A 272 -15.00 -27.91 1.11
CA GLY A 272 -13.99 -27.72 2.14
C GLY A 272 -14.04 -28.80 3.23
N LEU A 273 -12.87 -29.35 3.53
CA LEU A 273 -12.58 -29.95 4.82
C LEU A 273 -12.00 -28.84 5.69
N ASN A 274 -12.79 -28.45 6.69
CA ASN A 274 -12.41 -27.52 7.74
C ASN A 274 -11.38 -28.21 8.65
N GLU A 275 -10.19 -27.61 8.80
CA GLU A 275 -9.44 -27.67 10.04
C GLU A 275 -8.87 -26.28 10.40
N ASP A 276 -9.52 -25.74 11.42
CA ASP A 276 -9.11 -24.84 12.50
C ASP A 276 -8.22 -23.61 12.21
N PRO A 277 -8.82 -22.43 12.01
CA PRO A 277 -8.17 -21.17 12.35
C PRO A 277 -8.17 -21.00 13.87
N GLY A 278 -6.98 -20.89 14.46
CA GLY A 278 -6.82 -20.62 15.89
C GLY A 278 -7.79 -19.54 16.39
N GLY A 279 -8.65 -19.95 17.33
CA GLY A 279 -9.52 -19.10 18.13
C GLY A 279 -10.67 -18.44 17.37
N GLU A 280 -11.63 -19.23 16.85
CA GLU A 280 -12.97 -18.72 16.58
C GLU A 280 -13.65 -18.33 17.90
N GLU A 281 -13.56 -17.05 18.27
CA GLU A 281 -14.53 -16.45 19.18
C GLU A 281 -15.91 -16.53 18.52
N GLN A 282 -16.87 -17.07 19.27
CA GLN A 282 -18.25 -17.37 18.88
C GLN A 282 -18.84 -16.30 17.97
N ASN A 283 -19.12 -16.66 16.71
CA ASN A 283 -19.94 -15.85 15.83
C ASN A 283 -21.35 -15.74 16.42
N ASP A 284 -21.68 -14.57 16.97
CA ASP A 284 -23.04 -14.19 17.35
C ASP A 284 -23.93 -14.22 16.08
N PRO A 285 -24.98 -15.06 16.03
CA PRO A 285 -25.90 -15.16 14.90
C PRO A 285 -26.76 -13.91 14.65
N SER A 286 -26.59 -12.83 15.41
CA SER A 286 -27.33 -11.57 15.26
C SER A 286 -26.78 -10.59 14.20
N PHE A 287 -25.67 -10.90 13.51
CA PHE A 287 -24.96 -9.90 12.70
C PHE A 287 -25.62 -9.57 11.34
N ILE A 288 -26.32 -8.43 11.28
CA ILE A 288 -26.82 -7.80 10.04
C ILE A 288 -25.82 -6.71 9.59
N GLY A 289 -25.00 -7.02 8.59
CA GLY A 289 -23.77 -6.29 8.24
C GLY A 289 -23.92 -4.82 7.78
N GLY A 290 -23.50 -3.90 8.64
CA GLY A 290 -23.29 -2.47 8.36
C GLY A 290 -22.63 -1.79 9.58
N PRO A 291 -22.29 -0.48 9.53
CA PRO A 291 -21.72 0.21 10.68
C PRO A 291 -22.79 0.51 11.74
N ARG A 292 -24.08 0.50 11.36
CA ARG A 292 -25.19 0.89 12.24
C ARG A 292 -25.29 0.03 13.50
N PRO A 293 -25.27 -1.32 13.45
CA PRO A 293 -25.25 -2.13 14.67
C PRO A 293 -24.07 -1.79 15.59
N THR A 294 -22.87 -1.62 15.03
CA THR A 294 -21.68 -1.25 15.79
C THR A 294 -21.81 0.14 16.43
N MET A 295 -22.36 1.10 15.70
CA MET A 295 -22.61 2.45 16.22
C MET A 295 -23.72 2.47 17.29
N THR A 296 -24.79 1.69 17.11
CA THR A 296 -25.86 1.52 18.10
C THR A 296 -25.30 0.91 19.38
N LYS A 297 -24.48 -0.15 19.26
CA LYS A 297 -23.82 -0.80 20.39
C LYS A 297 -22.93 0.17 21.18
N LEU A 298 -22.17 1.02 20.49
CA LEU A 298 -21.38 2.08 21.13
C LEU A 298 -22.27 3.08 21.88
N MET A 299 -23.35 3.55 21.24
CA MET A 299 -24.30 4.48 21.83
C MET A 299 -24.97 3.91 23.09
N GLU A 300 -25.40 2.65 23.06
CA GLU A 300 -25.99 1.94 24.22
C GLU A 300 -25.00 1.80 25.39
N LYS A 301 -23.70 1.86 25.12
CA LYS A 301 -22.63 1.87 26.14
C LYS A 301 -22.16 3.29 26.50
N GLY A 302 -22.88 4.32 26.08
CA GLY A 302 -22.60 5.73 26.39
C GLY A 302 -21.46 6.34 25.58
N ILE A 303 -21.05 5.72 24.47
CA ILE A 303 -20.05 6.24 23.55
C ILE A 303 -20.77 6.90 22.37
N GLU A 304 -20.96 8.20 22.46
CA GLU A 304 -21.66 8.99 21.44
C GLU A 304 -20.68 9.72 20.49
N VAL A 305 -21.16 10.02 19.30
CA VAL A 305 -20.43 10.84 18.32
C VAL A 305 -20.39 12.29 18.82
N MET A 306 -19.23 12.74 19.27
CA MET A 306 -19.05 14.09 19.82
C MET A 306 -17.81 14.75 19.23
N PHE A 307 -18.01 15.92 18.62
CA PHE A 307 -16.93 16.80 18.19
C PHE A 307 -16.80 17.96 19.18
N SER A 308 -15.56 18.31 19.52
CA SER A 308 -15.26 19.57 20.21
C SER A 308 -15.48 20.74 19.26
N PRO A 309 -15.96 21.90 19.75
CA PRO A 309 -16.13 23.08 18.93
C PRO A 309 -14.78 23.55 18.37
N HIS A 310 -14.77 24.02 17.11
CA HIS A 310 -13.57 24.60 16.53
C HIS A 310 -13.18 25.88 17.29
N PRO A 311 -11.93 26.04 17.75
CA PRO A 311 -11.56 27.12 18.66
C PRO A 311 -11.62 28.52 18.03
N CYS A 312 -11.48 28.64 16.71
CA CYS A 312 -11.77 29.88 15.99
C CYS A 312 -12.12 29.63 14.50
N PRO A 313 -13.39 29.39 14.16
CA PRO A 313 -13.79 28.95 12.81
C PRO A 313 -13.66 30.05 11.74
N THR A 314 -13.61 31.32 12.14
CA THR A 314 -13.50 32.47 11.23
C THR A 314 -12.06 32.91 10.99
N TRP A 315 -11.10 32.38 11.75
CA TRP A 315 -9.71 32.78 11.60
C TRP A 315 -9.12 32.23 10.30
N THR A 316 -8.47 33.11 9.55
CA THR A 316 -7.80 32.74 8.30
C THR A 316 -6.49 33.49 8.18
N ILE A 317 -5.56 32.87 7.46
CA ILE A 317 -4.27 33.45 7.17
C ILE A 317 -4.43 34.32 5.93
N ASP A 318 -3.81 35.50 5.95
CA ASP A 318 -3.76 36.34 4.77
C ASP A 318 -2.75 35.76 3.76
N TRP A 319 -3.25 34.83 2.94
CA TRP A 319 -2.46 34.15 1.93
C TRP A 319 -1.90 35.07 0.85
N ASN A 320 -2.36 36.33 0.75
CA ASN A 320 -1.88 37.29 -0.25
C ASN A 320 -0.66 38.08 0.24
N SER A 321 -0.48 38.24 1.55
CA SER A 321 0.70 38.90 2.12
C SER A 321 1.89 37.96 2.33
N LEU A 322 1.66 36.64 2.30
CA LEU A 322 2.73 35.66 2.43
C LEU A 322 3.57 35.49 1.16
N PRO A 323 4.88 35.25 1.26
CA PRO A 323 5.72 34.93 0.11
C PRO A 323 5.19 33.71 -0.66
N ALA A 324 5.30 33.74 -1.98
CA ALA A 324 4.77 32.69 -2.86
C ALA A 324 5.24 31.28 -2.45
N ALA A 325 6.51 31.13 -2.09
CA ALA A 325 7.11 29.86 -1.69
C ALA A 325 6.50 29.24 -0.41
N VAL A 326 5.83 30.01 0.46
CA VAL A 326 5.06 29.46 1.61
C VAL A 326 3.76 28.81 1.13
N SER A 327 3.17 29.34 0.06
CA SER A 327 1.86 28.93 -0.44
C SER A 327 1.89 27.54 -1.09
N PRO A 328 0.87 26.68 -0.83
CA PRO A 328 0.69 25.43 -1.57
C PRO A 328 0.54 25.60 -3.09
N LYS A 329 0.23 26.81 -3.58
CA LYS A 329 0.07 27.11 -5.01
C LYS A 329 1.33 26.79 -5.83
N GLU A 330 2.52 26.89 -5.24
CA GLU A 330 3.77 26.55 -5.92
C GLU A 330 3.99 25.04 -6.13
N GLY A 331 3.20 24.19 -5.44
CA GLY A 331 3.30 22.74 -5.54
C GLY A 331 2.79 22.12 -6.86
N LYS A 332 2.62 22.92 -7.93
CA LYS A 332 2.03 22.49 -9.23
C LYS A 332 0.68 21.78 -9.07
N MET A 333 -0.14 22.21 -8.11
CA MET A 333 -1.48 21.66 -7.88
C MET A 333 -2.55 22.54 -8.50
N SER A 334 -3.74 21.97 -8.78
CA SER A 334 -4.88 22.75 -9.28
C SER A 334 -5.28 23.83 -8.26
N SER A 335 -5.88 24.92 -8.74
CA SER A 335 -6.35 26.04 -7.90
C SER A 335 -7.23 25.56 -6.74
N ASP A 336 -8.16 24.65 -7.02
CA ASP A 336 -9.09 24.15 -5.99
C ASP A 336 -8.39 23.27 -4.96
N ARG A 337 -7.38 22.50 -5.39
CA ARG A 337 -6.58 21.69 -4.49
C ARG A 337 -5.69 22.56 -3.61
N ALA A 338 -5.13 23.64 -4.16
CA ALA A 338 -4.38 24.63 -3.40
C ALA A 338 -5.27 25.32 -2.37
N LEU A 339 -6.46 25.78 -2.75
CA LEU A 339 -7.41 26.42 -1.84
C LEU A 339 -7.80 25.49 -0.68
N ARG A 340 -8.17 24.25 -0.97
CA ARG A 340 -8.48 23.25 0.07
C ARG A 340 -7.30 22.97 0.99
N LYS A 341 -6.08 22.93 0.43
CA LYS A 341 -4.85 22.76 1.22
C LYS A 341 -4.60 23.97 2.12
N GLN A 342 -4.78 25.19 1.62
CA GLN A 342 -4.70 26.42 2.40
C GLN A 342 -5.70 26.42 3.58
N GLN A 343 -6.95 26.03 3.32
CA GLN A 343 -7.97 25.89 4.36
C GLN A 343 -7.58 24.86 5.43
N GLN A 344 -7.06 23.68 5.03
CA GLN A 344 -6.53 22.70 6.00
C GLN A 344 -5.39 23.28 6.83
N LEU A 345 -4.44 23.99 6.20
CA LEU A 345 -3.32 24.62 6.90
C LEU A 345 -3.77 25.68 7.90
N ASN A 346 -4.78 26.50 7.57
CA ASN A 346 -5.33 27.48 8.51
C ASN A 346 -5.74 26.82 9.84
N ASN A 347 -6.40 25.66 9.79
CA ASN A 347 -6.88 24.97 10.99
C ASN A 347 -5.72 24.48 11.87
N LEU A 348 -4.75 23.78 11.28
CA LEU A 348 -3.62 23.23 12.03
C LEU A 348 -2.71 24.34 12.57
N VAL A 349 -2.39 25.33 11.72
CA VAL A 349 -1.50 26.44 12.10
C VAL A 349 -2.13 27.27 13.22
N TYR A 350 -3.44 27.52 13.18
CA TYR A 350 -4.13 28.20 14.28
C TYR A 350 -3.93 27.47 15.62
N VAL A 351 -4.17 26.16 15.66
CA VAL A 351 -4.02 25.39 16.90
C VAL A 351 -2.57 25.38 17.38
N VAL A 352 -1.62 25.13 16.49
CA VAL A 352 -0.20 25.04 16.84
C VAL A 352 0.34 26.39 17.33
N THR A 353 0.01 27.50 16.65
CA THR A 353 0.48 28.84 17.03
C THR A 353 -0.06 29.31 18.38
N ASN A 354 -1.26 28.86 18.79
CA ASN A 354 -1.81 29.15 20.11
C ASN A 354 -1.25 28.24 21.22
N GLN A 355 -0.55 27.15 20.87
CA GLN A 355 0.07 26.24 21.84
C GLN A 355 1.59 26.45 21.97
N ALA A 356 2.26 26.81 20.86
CA ALA A 356 3.70 26.95 20.79
C ALA A 356 4.21 28.16 21.58
N LYS A 357 5.37 27.96 22.23
CA LYS A 357 6.11 28.99 22.97
C LYS A 357 7.46 29.24 22.29
N PRO A 358 8.03 30.45 22.41
CA PRO A 358 9.41 30.70 21.99
C PRO A 358 10.38 29.66 22.58
N GLY A 359 11.22 29.07 21.73
CA GLY A 359 12.14 28.00 22.09
C GLY A 359 11.60 26.58 21.90
N ASP A 360 10.30 26.40 21.63
CA ASP A 360 9.72 25.08 21.42
C ASP A 360 10.28 24.42 20.15
N ARG A 361 10.37 23.08 20.22
CA ARG A 361 10.73 22.22 19.11
C ARG A 361 9.46 21.58 18.54
N ILE A 362 9.20 21.82 17.27
CA ILE A 362 8.01 21.33 16.57
C ILE A 362 8.45 20.32 15.52
N VAL A 363 7.82 19.15 15.49
CA VAL A 363 8.14 18.08 14.53
C VAL A 363 6.94 17.85 13.61
N ASP A 364 7.14 18.03 12.30
CA ASP A 364 6.17 17.69 11.26
C ASP A 364 6.45 16.27 10.75
N PHE A 365 5.65 15.32 11.24
CA PHE A 365 5.73 13.91 10.87
C PHE A 365 4.99 13.67 9.55
N CYS A 366 5.60 12.87 8.67
CA CYS A 366 5.09 12.65 7.30
C CYS A 366 4.91 13.97 6.54
N SER A 367 5.89 14.87 6.68
CA SER A 367 5.81 16.27 6.23
C SER A 367 5.64 16.46 4.72
N GLY A 368 5.95 15.43 3.92
CA GLY A 368 5.86 15.48 2.48
C GLY A 368 6.69 16.63 1.89
N GLY A 369 6.05 17.48 1.09
CA GLY A 369 6.69 18.67 0.52
C GLY A 369 6.83 19.86 1.48
N GLY A 370 6.64 19.63 2.79
CA GLY A 370 6.83 20.62 3.85
C GLY A 370 5.76 21.69 3.94
N HIS A 371 4.55 21.47 3.42
CA HIS A 371 3.51 22.51 3.39
C HIS A 371 3.13 23.06 4.77
N LEU A 372 3.07 22.19 5.79
CA LEU A 372 2.76 22.58 7.16
C LEU A 372 4.03 23.06 7.87
N GLY A 373 5.09 22.26 7.90
CA GLY A 373 6.33 22.61 8.59
C GLY A 373 6.98 23.91 8.11
N ILE A 374 7.04 24.19 6.79
CA ILE A 374 7.58 25.45 6.25
C ILE A 374 6.76 26.65 6.75
N MET A 375 5.45 26.49 6.77
CA MET A 375 4.52 27.52 7.20
C MET A 375 4.65 27.82 8.70
N LEU A 376 4.77 26.77 9.53
CA LEU A 376 5.03 26.90 10.95
C LEU A 376 6.39 27.57 11.20
N ALA A 377 7.43 27.18 10.48
CA ALA A 377 8.75 27.79 10.62
C ALA A 377 8.73 29.29 10.28
N HIS A 378 8.00 29.67 9.24
CA HIS A 378 7.83 31.08 8.86
C HIS A 378 7.05 31.90 9.90
N MET A 379 5.97 31.34 10.46
CA MET A 379 5.11 32.05 11.43
C MET A 379 5.65 32.03 12.87
N LEU A 380 6.52 31.07 13.20
CA LEU A 380 7.09 30.89 14.52
C LEU A 380 8.62 30.95 14.45
N PRO A 381 9.22 32.12 14.15
CA PRO A 381 10.68 32.25 13.95
C PRO A 381 11.50 31.94 15.20
N LEU A 382 10.88 31.97 16.38
CA LEU A 382 11.50 31.65 17.66
C LEU A 382 11.37 30.15 18.04
N CYS A 383 10.68 29.34 17.25
CA CYS A 383 10.60 27.89 17.42
C CYS A 383 11.55 27.20 16.45
N GLN A 384 12.03 26.00 16.79
CA GLN A 384 12.77 25.13 15.88
C GLN A 384 11.80 24.12 15.26
N VAL A 385 11.69 24.11 13.93
CA VAL A 385 10.85 23.15 13.21
C VAL A 385 11.70 22.06 12.59
N THR A 386 11.26 20.80 12.68
CA THR A 386 11.92 19.65 12.06
C THR A 386 10.93 18.90 11.18
N LEU A 387 11.27 18.72 9.90
CA LEU A 387 10.48 17.96 8.93
C LEU A 387 11.03 16.55 8.83
N ILE A 388 10.18 15.57 9.10
CA ILE A 388 10.50 14.14 8.94
C ILE A 388 9.73 13.61 7.73
N GLU A 389 10.44 13.02 6.78
CA GLU A 389 9.84 12.47 5.56
C GLU A 389 10.67 11.29 5.04
N ASN A 390 9.99 10.24 4.56
CA ASN A 390 10.63 9.08 3.95
C ASN A 390 11.12 9.37 2.53
N LYS A 391 10.31 10.09 1.76
CA LYS A 391 10.57 10.34 0.34
C LYS A 391 11.54 11.51 0.16
N GLU A 392 12.79 11.18 -0.13
CA GLU A 392 13.86 12.14 -0.41
C GLU A 392 13.43 13.27 -1.36
N LEU A 393 12.80 12.95 -2.50
CA LEU A 393 12.34 13.95 -3.47
C LEU A 393 11.35 14.96 -2.88
N SER A 394 10.53 14.57 -1.91
CA SER A 394 9.62 15.48 -1.21
C SER A 394 10.40 16.41 -0.28
N LEU A 395 11.39 15.85 0.45
CA LEU A 395 12.25 16.60 1.36
C LEU A 395 13.16 17.59 0.63
N ILE A 396 13.71 17.21 -0.54
CA ILE A 396 14.48 18.12 -1.41
C ILE A 396 13.63 19.31 -1.85
N ARG A 397 12.35 19.09 -2.21
CA ARG A 397 11.42 20.17 -2.57
C ARG A 397 11.13 21.07 -1.38
N ALA A 398 10.97 20.50 -0.18
CA ALA A 398 10.77 21.27 1.04
C ALA A 398 12.00 22.14 1.33
N LYS A 399 13.21 21.55 1.27
CA LYS A 399 14.47 22.26 1.47
C LYS A 399 14.65 23.42 0.50
N LYS A 400 14.42 23.19 -0.80
CA LYS A 400 14.51 24.25 -1.82
C LYS A 400 13.58 25.43 -1.51
N ARG A 401 12.32 25.15 -1.14
CA ARG A 401 11.35 26.19 -0.76
C ARG A 401 11.78 26.93 0.50
N SER A 402 12.36 26.25 1.48
CA SER A 402 12.88 26.88 2.69
C SER A 402 14.10 27.76 2.44
N ASP A 403 15.01 27.33 1.53
CA ASP A 403 16.17 28.11 1.12
C ASP A 403 15.73 29.41 0.40
N GLU A 404 14.73 29.32 -0.50
CA GLU A 404 14.13 30.48 -1.18
C GLU A 404 13.48 31.48 -0.20
N LEU A 405 13.00 30.99 0.94
CA LEU A 405 12.41 31.81 2.00
C LEU A 405 13.43 32.32 3.02
N GLY A 406 14.69 31.87 2.95
CA GLY A 406 15.73 32.22 3.94
C GLY A 406 15.43 31.71 5.35
N LEU A 407 14.71 30.60 5.49
CA LEU A 407 14.35 30.05 6.80
C LEU A 407 15.56 29.39 7.48
N SER A 408 15.96 29.91 8.64
CA SER A 408 17.08 29.37 9.43
C SER A 408 16.66 28.42 10.56
N ASN A 409 15.37 28.43 10.92
CA ASN A 409 14.81 27.68 12.06
C ASN A 409 14.12 26.37 11.64
N ILE A 410 14.56 25.76 10.54
CA ILE A 410 13.95 24.56 9.97
C ILE A 410 15.01 23.50 9.63
N TRP A 411 14.79 22.26 10.08
CA TRP A 411 15.64 21.10 9.82
C TRP A 411 14.90 20.03 9.03
N PHE A 412 15.66 19.22 8.30
CA PHE A 412 15.16 18.19 7.39
C PHE A 412 15.79 16.85 7.75
N ILE A 413 14.96 15.85 8.04
CA ILE A 413 15.40 14.50 8.38
C ILE A 413 14.71 13.52 7.42
N GLN A 414 15.52 12.87 6.58
CA GLN A 414 15.03 11.75 5.77
C GLN A 414 15.06 10.48 6.60
N ALA A 415 13.92 10.07 7.13
CA ALA A 415 13.81 8.86 7.91
C ALA A 415 12.36 8.37 7.95
N ASN A 416 12.20 7.08 8.26
CA ASN A 416 10.92 6.60 8.76
C ASN A 416 10.73 7.23 10.15
N MET A 417 9.56 7.85 10.35
CA MET A 417 9.22 8.48 11.62
C MET A 417 9.33 7.54 12.82
N GLU A 418 9.19 6.23 12.62
CA GLU A 418 9.37 5.23 13.68
C GLU A 418 10.78 5.19 14.29
N TYR A 419 11.79 5.69 13.56
CA TYR A 419 13.17 5.75 14.04
C TYR A 419 13.51 7.08 14.71
N PHE A 420 12.57 8.02 14.76
CA PHE A 420 12.83 9.33 15.30
C PHE A 420 12.78 9.31 16.84
N THR A 421 13.93 9.55 17.47
CA THR A 421 14.07 9.57 18.94
C THR A 421 14.40 10.96 19.49
N GLY A 422 14.18 12.02 18.69
CA GLY A 422 14.47 13.39 19.11
C GLY A 422 13.49 13.88 20.18
N MET A 423 13.95 14.77 21.07
CA MET A 423 13.06 15.48 21.99
C MET A 423 12.36 16.64 21.28
N PHE A 424 11.05 16.76 21.48
CA PHE A 424 10.22 17.83 20.93
C PHE A 424 9.07 18.20 21.87
N ASN A 425 8.45 19.35 21.64
CA ASN A 425 7.35 19.90 22.44
C ASN A 425 6.00 19.72 21.76
N ILE A 426 5.96 19.78 20.43
CA ILE A 426 4.73 19.65 19.64
C ILE A 426 4.98 18.75 18.43
N GLY A 427 4.23 17.67 18.31
CA GLY A 427 4.18 16.82 17.11
C GLY A 427 2.98 17.20 16.24
N VAL A 428 3.21 17.43 14.95
CA VAL A 428 2.16 17.72 13.99
C VAL A 428 2.18 16.70 12.85
N ALA A 429 1.01 16.38 12.31
CA ALA A 429 0.92 15.50 11.14
C ALA A 429 -0.32 15.82 10.30
N LEU A 430 -0.11 16.32 9.08
CA LEU A 430 -1.18 16.53 8.11
C LEU A 430 -1.20 15.37 7.11
N HIS A 431 -2.17 14.46 7.27
CA HIS A 431 -2.32 13.22 6.48
C HIS A 431 -1.38 12.07 6.85
N ALA A 432 -1.25 11.75 8.14
CA ALA A 432 -0.66 10.48 8.55
C ALA A 432 -1.63 9.32 8.26
N CYS A 433 -1.39 8.56 7.20
CA CYS A 433 -2.30 7.52 6.70
C CYS A 433 -2.39 6.28 7.62
N GLY A 434 -3.60 5.80 7.87
CA GLY A 434 -3.83 4.52 8.58
C GLY A 434 -3.20 4.53 9.98
N VAL A 435 -2.36 3.53 10.26
CA VAL A 435 -1.66 3.37 11.56
C VAL A 435 -0.60 4.46 11.80
N ALA A 436 -0.21 5.22 10.78
CA ALA A 436 0.78 6.29 10.95
C ALA A 436 0.31 7.38 11.92
N THR A 437 -1.00 7.67 11.98
CA THR A 437 -1.55 8.60 12.98
C THR A 437 -1.28 8.09 14.39
N ASP A 438 -1.49 6.79 14.63
CA ASP A 438 -1.30 6.16 15.93
C ASP A 438 0.17 6.17 16.36
N MET A 439 1.09 6.01 15.41
CA MET A 439 2.54 6.15 15.63
C MET A 439 2.93 7.57 16.05
N VAL A 440 2.38 8.60 15.41
CA VAL A 440 2.66 10.00 15.77
C VAL A 440 2.16 10.31 17.18
N ILE A 441 0.90 9.93 17.48
CA ILE A 441 0.33 10.11 18.83
C ILE A 441 1.19 9.38 19.86
N GLU A 442 1.64 8.16 19.58
CA GLU A 442 2.53 7.41 20.48
C GLU A 442 3.86 8.13 20.75
N HIS A 443 4.53 8.65 19.72
CA HIS A 443 5.77 9.42 19.90
C HIS A 443 5.53 10.65 20.78
N CYS A 444 4.41 11.35 20.57
CA CYS A 444 4.07 12.53 21.36
C CYS A 444 3.83 12.15 22.83
N ILE A 445 3.10 11.06 23.08
CA ILE A 445 2.87 10.63 24.46
C ILE A 445 4.17 10.18 25.14
N GLN A 446 5.04 9.43 24.44
CA GLN A 446 6.33 8.99 24.97
C GLN A 446 7.26 10.15 25.33
N THR A 447 7.21 11.24 24.55
CA THR A 447 8.03 12.45 24.77
C THR A 447 7.36 13.49 25.67
N ARG A 448 6.12 13.26 26.12
CA ARG A 448 5.27 14.26 26.77
C ARG A 448 5.10 15.55 25.97
N ALA A 449 4.98 15.40 24.65
CA ALA A 449 4.72 16.50 23.71
C ALA A 449 3.22 16.63 23.40
N ALA A 450 2.76 17.86 23.16
CA ALA A 450 1.44 18.07 22.57
C ALA A 450 1.39 17.51 21.15
N PHE A 451 0.19 17.16 20.66
CA PHE A 451 0.00 16.69 19.30
C PHE A 451 -1.16 17.34 18.57
N VAL A 452 -0.97 17.61 17.28
CA VAL A 452 -2.01 18.11 16.36
C VAL A 452 -1.97 17.25 15.10
N THR A 453 -2.87 16.27 15.02
CA THR A 453 -2.88 15.29 13.92
C THR A 453 -4.15 15.37 13.11
N CYS A 454 -4.04 15.20 11.79
CA CYS A 454 -5.16 15.06 10.88
C CYS A 454 -5.10 13.67 10.24
N PRO A 455 -5.86 12.70 10.76
CA PRO A 455 -5.86 11.35 10.24
C PRO A 455 -6.45 11.30 8.83
N CYS A 456 -5.96 10.36 8.02
CA CYS A 456 -6.56 10.02 6.74
C CYS A 456 -6.42 8.53 6.47
N CYS A 457 -7.17 8.00 5.50
CA CYS A 457 -7.11 6.58 5.11
C CYS A 457 -7.47 5.64 6.27
N TYR A 458 -8.65 5.83 6.85
CA TYR A 458 -9.12 5.07 8.02
C TYR A 458 -9.26 3.57 7.70
N GLY A 459 -9.65 3.22 6.47
CA GLY A 459 -9.82 1.85 6.03
C GLY A 459 -8.52 1.04 5.91
N PHE A 460 -7.36 1.70 6.08
CA PHE A 460 -6.04 1.07 6.14
C PHE A 460 -5.55 0.83 7.57
N ILE A 461 -6.34 1.16 8.59
CA ILE A 461 -6.04 0.79 9.97
C ILE A 461 -6.12 -0.74 10.09
N GLN A 462 -5.12 -1.32 10.75
CA GLN A 462 -5.02 -2.75 11.03
C GLN A 462 -4.10 -2.97 12.23
N ASN A 463 -4.22 -4.13 12.89
CA ASN A 463 -3.27 -4.48 13.94
C ASN A 463 -1.85 -4.62 13.37
N THR A 464 -0.88 -4.25 14.18
CA THR A 464 0.57 -4.40 13.94
C THR A 464 1.22 -4.99 15.18
N SER A 465 2.52 -5.29 15.11
CA SER A 465 3.32 -5.70 16.26
C SER A 465 3.25 -4.72 17.44
N LYS A 466 3.09 -3.41 17.16
CA LYS A 466 3.10 -2.33 18.16
C LYS A 466 1.72 -1.79 18.51
N PHE A 467 0.73 -1.96 17.64
CA PHE A 467 -0.59 -1.34 17.76
C PHE A 467 -1.70 -2.35 17.57
N ASN A 468 -2.56 -2.46 18.58
CA ASN A 468 -3.79 -3.23 18.54
C ASN A 468 -5.00 -2.30 18.61
N PHE A 469 -6.10 -2.73 18.00
CA PHE A 469 -7.37 -2.00 17.96
C PHE A 469 -8.51 -2.89 18.49
N PRO A 470 -9.50 -2.32 19.21
CA PRO A 470 -9.58 -0.92 19.66
C PRO A 470 -8.46 -0.51 20.64
N LYS A 471 -8.22 0.79 20.77
CA LYS A 471 -7.08 1.37 21.49
C LYS A 471 -7.39 1.61 22.97
N SER A 472 -8.52 2.25 23.26
CA SER A 472 -8.93 2.62 24.62
C SER A 472 -9.58 1.45 25.35
N GLU A 473 -9.47 1.43 26.68
CA GLU A 473 -10.12 0.40 27.50
C GLU A 473 -11.64 0.43 27.37
N GLN A 474 -12.23 1.60 27.19
CA GLN A 474 -13.66 1.76 26.99
C GLN A 474 -14.13 1.07 25.68
N PHE A 475 -13.41 1.26 24.58
CA PHE A 475 -13.76 0.63 23.31
C PHE A 475 -13.43 -0.86 23.31
N LYS A 476 -12.32 -1.30 23.91
CA LYS A 476 -11.98 -2.73 24.03
C LYS A 476 -13.07 -3.53 24.75
N LYS A 477 -13.67 -2.95 25.80
CA LYS A 477 -14.79 -3.57 26.52
C LYS A 477 -16.09 -3.62 25.73
N THR A 478 -16.21 -2.81 24.67
CA THR A 478 -17.46 -2.64 23.91
C THR A 478 -17.41 -3.32 22.54
N LEU A 479 -16.28 -3.25 21.85
CA LEU A 479 -16.11 -3.70 20.48
C LEU A 479 -15.03 -4.76 20.37
N SER A 480 -15.32 -5.78 19.57
CA SER A 480 -14.31 -6.68 19.01
C SER A 480 -13.46 -5.97 17.96
N TYR A 481 -12.30 -6.55 17.64
CA TYR A 481 -11.46 -6.09 16.53
C TYR A 481 -12.24 -6.00 15.20
N LYS A 482 -13.06 -7.02 14.90
CA LYS A 482 -13.88 -7.07 13.68
C LYS A 482 -14.86 -5.91 13.60
N GLU A 483 -15.54 -5.60 14.70
CA GLU A 483 -16.47 -4.46 14.79
C GLU A 483 -15.74 -3.13 14.62
N HIS A 484 -14.59 -2.96 15.26
CA HIS A 484 -13.78 -1.76 15.10
C HIS A 484 -13.32 -1.57 13.64
N MET A 485 -12.93 -2.65 12.96
CA MET A 485 -12.54 -2.60 11.54
C MET A 485 -13.71 -2.22 10.62
N ILE A 486 -14.95 -2.52 11.00
CA ILE A 486 -16.14 -2.03 10.27
C ILE A 486 -16.20 -0.51 10.35
N LEU A 487 -16.05 0.08 11.53
CA LEU A 487 -16.01 1.54 11.68
C LEU A 487 -14.90 2.15 10.82
N CYS A 488 -13.69 1.59 10.86
CA CYS A 488 -12.54 2.05 10.07
C CYS A 488 -12.84 2.06 8.57
N ARG A 489 -13.45 0.99 8.04
CA ARG A 489 -13.81 0.90 6.61
C ARG A 489 -14.90 1.90 6.21
N PHE A 490 -15.91 2.11 7.06
CA PHE A 490 -16.98 3.05 6.78
C PHE A 490 -16.54 4.51 6.98
N ALA A 491 -15.56 4.76 7.86
CA ALA A 491 -14.95 6.07 8.04
C ALA A 491 -14.34 6.61 6.73
N ASP A 492 -13.96 5.75 5.76
CA ASP A 492 -13.50 6.23 4.45
C ASP A 492 -14.61 6.77 3.52
N GLN A 493 -15.89 6.51 3.82
CA GLN A 493 -17.04 6.86 2.97
C GLN A 493 -17.53 8.33 3.11
N THR A 494 -16.63 9.30 3.01
CA THR A 494 -16.98 10.75 3.11
C THR A 494 -16.84 11.53 1.82
N ALA A 495 -16.47 10.86 0.72
CA ALA A 495 -16.21 11.51 -0.55
C ALA A 495 -17.46 12.23 -1.11
N VAL A 496 -17.27 13.41 -1.72
CA VAL A 496 -18.35 14.33 -2.14
C VAL A 496 -19.34 13.68 -3.12
N GLN A 497 -18.90 12.73 -3.93
CA GLN A 497 -19.73 11.98 -4.87
C GLN A 497 -20.72 11.01 -4.19
N LEU A 498 -20.55 10.70 -2.91
CA LEU A 498 -21.44 9.80 -2.19
C LEU A 498 -22.73 10.52 -1.74
N PRO A 499 -23.85 9.79 -1.61
CA PRO A 499 -25.09 10.34 -1.08
C PRO A 499 -24.90 10.98 0.30
N PRO A 500 -25.61 12.08 0.63
CA PRO A 500 -25.45 12.78 1.90
C PRO A 500 -25.54 11.87 3.13
N GLN A 501 -26.50 10.93 3.14
CA GLN A 501 -26.67 9.99 4.25
C GLN A 501 -25.48 9.05 4.44
N ARG A 502 -24.81 8.63 3.35
CA ARG A 502 -23.58 7.82 3.44
C ARG A 502 -22.42 8.65 3.96
N ARG A 503 -22.29 9.90 3.50
CA ARG A 503 -21.25 10.82 4.01
C ARG A 503 -21.41 11.10 5.50
N LEU A 504 -22.64 11.28 5.97
CA LEU A 504 -22.95 11.46 7.38
C LEU A 504 -22.51 10.25 8.21
N ILE A 505 -22.89 9.03 7.79
CA ILE A 505 -22.46 7.79 8.45
C ILE A 505 -20.93 7.68 8.45
N GLY A 506 -20.27 7.99 7.33
CA GLY A 506 -18.82 8.00 7.24
C GLY A 506 -18.18 9.00 8.20
N LYS A 507 -18.72 10.22 8.32
CA LYS A 507 -18.24 11.25 9.26
C LYS A 507 -18.42 10.82 10.71
N GLN A 508 -19.54 10.17 11.04
CA GLN A 508 -19.78 9.59 12.36
C GLN A 508 -18.78 8.46 12.66
N CYS A 509 -18.52 7.57 11.71
CA CYS A 509 -17.51 6.51 11.87
C CYS A 509 -16.09 7.10 12.04
N MET A 510 -15.73 8.14 11.28
CA MET A 510 -14.45 8.85 11.48
C MET A 510 -14.33 9.39 12.91
N CYS A 511 -15.37 10.05 13.40
CA CYS A 511 -15.42 10.56 14.77
C CYS A 511 -15.19 9.46 15.80
N LEU A 512 -15.89 8.32 15.69
CA LEU A 512 -15.77 7.21 16.64
C LEU A 512 -14.37 6.59 16.65
N VAL A 513 -13.74 6.43 15.49
CA VAL A 513 -12.35 5.94 15.41
C VAL A 513 -11.38 6.94 16.03
N ASP A 514 -11.58 8.24 15.82
CA ASP A 514 -10.73 9.28 16.41
C ASP A 514 -11.00 9.47 17.92
N LEU A 515 -12.23 9.21 18.38
CA LEU A 515 -12.57 9.18 19.80
C LEU A 515 -11.90 8.01 20.51
N ASP A 516 -11.80 6.83 19.89
CA ASP A 516 -11.04 5.71 20.47
C ASP A 516 -9.56 6.09 20.69
N ARG A 517 -8.95 6.75 19.69
CA ARG A 517 -7.58 7.29 19.83
C ARG A 517 -7.47 8.34 20.93
N ALA A 518 -8.44 9.26 20.99
CA ALA A 518 -8.47 10.32 21.99
C ALA A 518 -8.58 9.75 23.40
N ARG A 519 -9.52 8.83 23.65
CA ARG A 519 -9.70 8.15 24.94
C ARG A 519 -8.44 7.40 25.37
N ALA A 520 -7.79 6.69 24.44
CA ALA A 520 -6.54 5.99 24.74
C ALA A 520 -5.38 6.93 25.14
N ALA A 521 -5.36 8.15 24.59
CA ALA A 521 -4.40 9.17 24.99
C ALA A 521 -4.80 9.82 26.33
N GLU A 522 -6.08 10.05 26.59
CA GLU A 522 -6.59 10.55 27.88
C GLU A 522 -6.25 9.60 29.03
N GLU A 523 -6.38 8.28 28.83
CA GLU A 523 -5.94 7.23 29.76
C GLU A 523 -4.46 7.33 30.14
N ARG A 524 -3.66 8.07 29.36
CA ARG A 524 -2.22 8.30 29.55
C ARG A 524 -1.88 9.72 30.01
N GLY A 525 -2.86 10.46 30.54
CA GLY A 525 -2.67 11.78 31.14
C GLY A 525 -2.64 12.92 30.12
N TYR A 526 -3.48 12.85 29.09
CA TYR A 526 -3.67 13.93 28.12
C TYR A 526 -5.09 14.49 28.21
N SER A 527 -5.24 15.78 27.90
CA SER A 527 -6.51 16.37 27.51
C SER A 527 -6.60 16.34 25.99
N VAL A 528 -7.62 15.70 25.43
CA VAL A 528 -7.72 15.48 23.98
C VAL A 528 -9.05 16.00 23.44
N GLN A 529 -8.98 16.65 22.29
CA GLN A 529 -10.13 17.19 21.56
C GLN A 529 -10.15 16.61 20.14
N VAL A 530 -11.33 16.14 19.72
CA VAL A 530 -11.59 15.73 18.33
C VAL A 530 -12.40 16.82 17.67
N ILE A 531 -11.76 17.58 16.77
CA ILE A 531 -12.29 18.81 16.17
C ILE A 531 -12.56 18.57 14.68
N SER A 532 -13.65 19.13 14.16
CA SER A 532 -13.86 19.22 12.71
C SER A 532 -13.25 20.51 12.18
N MET A 533 -12.45 20.42 11.11
CA MET A 533 -11.85 21.60 10.47
C MET A 533 -12.90 22.44 9.76
N GLU A 534 -12.68 23.75 9.77
CA GLU A 534 -13.54 24.76 9.16
C GLU A 534 -12.81 25.49 8.00
N PRO A 535 -13.46 25.67 6.82
CA PRO A 535 -14.78 25.15 6.48
C PRO A 535 -14.76 23.63 6.29
N GLU A 536 -15.90 22.95 6.52
CA GLU A 536 -16.02 21.50 6.29
C GLU A 536 -15.62 21.06 4.86
N SER A 537 -15.72 21.95 3.89
CA SER A 537 -15.36 21.71 2.49
C SER A 537 -13.85 21.64 2.23
N CYS A 538 -13.00 21.97 3.22
CA CYS A 538 -11.55 21.95 3.09
C CYS A 538 -11.00 20.55 2.78
N SER A 539 -11.68 19.50 3.25
CA SER A 539 -11.33 18.10 3.01
C SER A 539 -12.50 17.19 3.37
N PRO A 540 -12.77 16.11 2.61
CA PRO A 540 -13.66 15.04 3.08
C PRO A 540 -13.14 14.34 4.35
N LYS A 541 -11.84 14.43 4.62
CA LYS A 541 -11.15 13.97 5.83
C LYS A 541 -10.70 15.20 6.61
N ASN A 542 -11.64 15.82 7.32
CA ASN A 542 -11.46 17.08 8.02
C ASN A 542 -11.53 16.92 9.55
N ASN A 543 -11.19 15.76 10.10
CA ASN A 543 -11.02 15.62 11.54
C ASN A 543 -9.60 16.00 11.93
N MET A 544 -9.46 16.63 13.08
CA MET A 544 -8.20 16.94 13.72
C MET A 544 -8.26 16.45 15.17
N ILE A 545 -7.24 15.72 15.61
CA ILE A 545 -7.08 15.28 16.99
C ILE A 545 -6.00 16.14 17.63
N VAL A 546 -6.38 16.88 18.66
CA VAL A 546 -5.51 17.80 19.40
C VAL A 546 -5.36 17.30 20.81
N GLY A 547 -4.15 16.95 21.22
CA GLY A 547 -3.85 16.48 22.57
C GLY A 547 -2.79 17.31 23.26
N VAL A 548 -3.01 17.63 24.53
CA VAL A 548 -2.06 18.36 25.39
C VAL A 548 -1.83 17.56 26.67
N PRO A 549 -0.58 17.33 27.09
CA PRO A 549 -0.31 16.64 28.36
C PRO A 549 -0.85 17.44 29.56
N ILE A 550 -1.42 16.75 30.56
CA ILE A 550 -1.99 17.33 31.80
C ILE A 550 -0.92 17.52 32.85
#